data_AF-A0A6Y6BVR0-F1
#
_entry.id   AF-A0A6Y6BVR0-F1
#
_cell.length_a   1.000
_cell.length_b   1.000
_cell.length_c   1.000
_cell.angle_alpha   90.00
_cell.angle_beta   90.00
_cell.angle_gamma   90.00
#
_symmetry.space_group_name_H-M   'P 1'
#
loop_
_entity.id
_entity.type
_entity.pdbx_description
1 polymer ?
#
loop_
_entity_poly.entity_id
_entity_poly.type
_entity_poly.pdbx_seq_one_letter_code
_entity_poly.pdbx_strand_id
1 'polypeptide(L)'
;ISDRSLTPLANYWILKSNKIQGIIYSDDDDIVQQQKMHRLFTGRLANSKRGRTLNYTEFILLKRFVSGISIQQIVNIDNIDIKKLYVHKLRLENKLGHSIHKIISNIL
;
A
#
# COMPACT_ATOMS: atom_id res chain seq x y z
N ILE A 1 -9.47 -1.25 -6.81
CA ILE A 1 -8.62 -0.68 -7.89
C ILE A 1 -7.45 0.01 -7.21
N SER A 2 -6.24 -0.02 -7.77
CA SER A 2 -5.05 0.61 -7.21
C SER A 2 -4.29 1.37 -8.27
N ASP A 3 -3.79 2.56 -7.92
CA ASP A 3 -2.78 3.24 -8.72
C ASP A 3 -1.39 2.58 -8.57
N ARG A 4 -0.42 3.08 -9.32
CA ARG A 4 0.97 2.60 -9.33
C ARG A 4 1.67 2.81 -7.98
N SER A 5 1.43 3.92 -7.30
CA SER A 5 2.08 4.28 -6.04
C SER A 5 1.56 3.46 -4.85
N LEU A 6 0.26 3.17 -4.82
CA LEU A 6 -0.42 2.41 -3.77
C LEU A 6 -0.50 0.91 -4.07
N THR A 7 0.06 0.45 -5.18
CA THR A 7 0.20 -0.98 -5.51
C THR A 7 0.76 -1.80 -4.34
N PRO A 8 1.81 -1.37 -3.60
CA PRO A 8 2.30 -2.11 -2.44
C PRO A 8 1.31 -2.25 -1.29
N LEU A 9 0.45 -1.23 -1.09
CA LEU A 9 -0.60 -1.25 -0.07
C LEU A 9 -1.74 -2.19 -0.49
N ALA A 10 -2.15 -2.15 -1.76
CA ALA A 10 -3.13 -3.08 -2.30
C ALA A 10 -2.65 -4.54 -2.15
N ASN A 11 -1.37 -4.79 -2.48
CA ASN A 11 -0.74 -6.10 -2.32
C ASN A 11 -0.69 -6.59 -0.87
N TYR A 12 -0.51 -5.67 0.09
CA TYR A 12 -0.59 -6.01 1.51
C TYR A 12 -2.01 -6.48 1.87
N TRP A 13 -3.02 -5.75 1.43
CA TRP A 13 -4.41 -6.05 1.78
C TRP A 13 -4.92 -7.38 1.20
N ILE A 14 -4.60 -7.71 -0.05
CA ILE A 14 -4.95 -9.01 -0.63
C ILE A 14 -4.27 -10.19 0.09
N LEU A 15 -3.14 -9.98 0.77
CA LEU A 15 -2.51 -11.00 1.62
C LEU A 15 -3.16 -11.12 3.00
N LYS A 16 -3.78 -10.04 3.49
CA LYS A 16 -4.28 -9.95 4.87
C LYS A 16 -5.79 -10.18 5.00
N SER A 17 -6.53 -10.11 3.91
CA SER A 17 -7.98 -10.27 3.92
C SER A 17 -8.44 -11.21 2.82
N ASN A 18 -9.09 -12.31 3.19
CA ASN A 18 -9.78 -13.21 2.27
C ASN A 18 -11.03 -12.58 1.63
N LYS A 19 -11.49 -11.43 2.14
CA LYS A 19 -12.60 -10.65 1.55
C LYS A 19 -12.18 -9.92 0.27
N ILE A 20 -10.87 -9.76 0.03
CA ILE A 20 -10.35 -9.11 -1.16
C ILE A 20 -10.07 -10.17 -2.21
N GLN A 21 -10.94 -10.20 -3.22
CA GLN A 21 -10.93 -11.23 -4.27
C GLN A 21 -10.01 -10.91 -5.46
N GLY A 22 -9.36 -9.74 -5.46
CA GLY A 22 -8.42 -9.35 -6.51
C GLY A 22 -8.08 -7.86 -6.50
N ILE A 23 -7.08 -7.49 -7.30
CA ILE A 23 -6.65 -6.10 -7.49
C ILE A 23 -6.61 -5.80 -8.98
N ILE A 24 -7.31 -4.74 -9.38
CA ILE A 24 -7.21 -4.11 -10.70
C ILE A 24 -6.17 -2.99 -10.55
N TYR A 25 -5.03 -3.11 -11.22
CA TYR A 25 -4.02 -2.05 -11.25
C TYR A 25 -4.33 -1.10 -12.40
N SER A 26 -4.23 0.20 -12.16
CA SER A 26 -4.62 1.23 -13.15
C SER A 26 -3.73 1.22 -14.41
N ASP A 27 -2.51 0.72 -14.27
CA ASP A 27 -1.50 0.60 -15.33
C ASP A 27 -1.40 -0.86 -15.84
N ASP A 28 -2.42 -1.69 -15.64
CA ASP A 28 -2.57 -2.94 -16.39
C ASP A 28 -3.12 -2.62 -17.79
N ASP A 29 -2.76 -3.41 -18.81
CA ASP A 29 -3.37 -3.28 -20.14
C ASP A 29 -4.90 -3.46 -20.08
N ASP A 30 -5.64 -2.80 -20.97
CA ASP A 30 -7.11 -2.85 -20.99
C ASP A 30 -7.66 -4.28 -21.01
N ILE A 31 -7.03 -5.17 -21.78
CA ILE A 31 -7.40 -6.59 -21.85
C ILE A 31 -7.27 -7.25 -20.47
N VAL A 32 -6.19 -6.99 -19.74
CA VAL A 32 -5.95 -7.54 -18.41
C VAL A 32 -6.95 -6.98 -17.40
N GLN A 33 -7.25 -5.68 -17.46
CA GLN A 33 -8.24 -5.05 -16.60
C GLN A 33 -9.64 -5.65 -16.83
N GLN A 34 -10.05 -5.82 -18.09
CA GLN A 34 -11.34 -6.42 -18.47
C GLN A 34 -11.44 -7.88 -17.99
N GLN A 35 -10.38 -8.68 -18.15
CA GLN A 35 -10.34 -10.05 -17.65
C GLN A 35 -10.48 -10.11 -16.12
N LYS A 36 -9.79 -9.22 -15.40
CA LYS A 36 -9.89 -9.14 -13.93
C LYS A 36 -11.29 -8.72 -13.49
N MET A 37 -11.87 -7.71 -14.13
CA MET A 37 -13.25 -7.29 -13.86
C MET A 37 -14.23 -8.44 -14.08
N HIS A 38 -14.20 -9.08 -15.25
CA HIS A 38 -15.08 -10.20 -15.57
C HIS A 38 -14.99 -11.33 -14.52
N ARG A 39 -13.78 -11.69 -14.10
CA ARG A 39 -13.58 -12.69 -13.03
C ARG A 39 -14.22 -12.25 -11.72
N LEU A 40 -13.96 -11.02 -11.28
CA LEU A 40 -14.51 -10.49 -10.03
C LEU A 40 -16.05 -10.43 -10.04
N PHE A 41 -16.65 -9.95 -11.14
CA PHE A 41 -18.11 -9.88 -11.28
C PHE A 41 -18.77 -11.26 -11.37
N THR A 42 -18.05 -12.29 -11.80
CA THR A 42 -18.53 -13.69 -11.82
C THR A 42 -18.20 -14.45 -10.53
N GLY A 43 -17.75 -13.76 -9.47
CA GLY A 43 -17.41 -14.36 -8.18
C GLY A 43 -16.11 -15.18 -8.18
N ARG A 44 -15.29 -15.06 -9.23
CA ARG A 44 -14.00 -15.74 -9.36
C ARG A 44 -12.88 -14.85 -8.86
N LEU A 45 -11.87 -15.47 -8.26
CA LEU A 45 -10.66 -14.79 -7.80
C LEU A 45 -9.87 -14.20 -8.97
N ALA A 46 -9.36 -12.99 -8.79
CA ALA A 46 -8.46 -12.25 -9.68
C ALA A 46 -7.18 -11.87 -8.92
N ASN A 47 -6.57 -12.86 -8.26
CA ASN A 47 -5.50 -12.67 -7.27
C ASN A 47 -4.10 -12.49 -7.85
N SER A 48 -3.96 -12.12 -9.13
CA SER A 48 -2.64 -11.87 -9.70
C SER A 48 -2.05 -10.60 -9.09
N LYS A 49 -1.00 -10.78 -8.28
CA LYS A 49 -0.24 -9.69 -7.66
C LYS A 49 0.94 -9.34 -8.54
N ARG A 50 1.30 -8.05 -8.57
CA ARG A 50 2.54 -7.58 -9.19
C ARG A 50 3.22 -6.51 -8.35
N GLY A 51 4.52 -6.35 -8.53
CA GLY A 51 5.29 -5.32 -7.83
C GLY A 51 5.57 -5.66 -6.36
N ARG A 52 6.02 -4.65 -5.62
CA ARG A 52 6.43 -4.79 -4.21
C ARG A 52 5.20 -4.91 -3.31
N THR A 53 5.38 -5.45 -2.11
CA THR A 53 4.33 -5.51 -1.07
C THR A 53 4.82 -4.84 0.20
N LEU A 54 3.95 -4.09 0.89
CA LEU A 54 4.27 -3.60 2.22
C LEU A 54 4.41 -4.77 3.20
N ASN A 55 5.32 -4.66 4.16
CA ASN A 55 5.30 -5.49 5.35
C ASN A 55 4.45 -4.83 6.45
N TYR A 56 4.32 -5.50 7.59
CA TYR A 56 3.50 -5.00 8.70
C TYR A 56 3.99 -3.65 9.25
N THR A 57 5.30 -3.50 9.48
CA THR A 57 5.88 -2.25 9.99
C THR A 57 5.64 -1.08 9.04
N GLU A 58 5.84 -1.30 7.74
CA GLU A 58 5.60 -0.31 6.70
C GLU A 58 4.11 0.07 6.60
N PHE A 59 3.20 -0.90 6.71
CA PHE A 59 1.77 -0.67 6.75
C PHE A 59 1.36 0.19 7.95
N ILE A 60 1.82 -0.18 9.16
CA ILE A 60 1.51 0.58 10.38
C ILE A 60 2.06 2.00 10.27
N LEU A 61 3.29 2.15 9.77
CA LEU A 61 3.92 3.45 9.59
C LEU A 61 3.12 4.34 8.62
N LEU A 62 2.70 3.79 7.47
CA LEU A 62 1.84 4.50 6.52
C LEU A 62 0.50 4.89 7.16
N LYS A 63 -0.15 3.98 7.89
CA LYS A 63 -1.42 4.24 8.58
C LYS A 63 -1.29 5.43 9.54
N ARG A 64 -0.19 5.53 10.29
CA ARG A 64 0.05 6.65 11.21
C ARG A 64 0.25 7.97 10.50
N PHE A 65 1.04 7.99 9.43
CA PHE A 65 1.25 9.21 8.65
C PHE A 65 -0.04 9.71 8.00
N VAL A 66 -0.86 8.81 7.43
CA VAL A 66 -2.19 9.17 6.90
C VAL A 66 -3.12 9.70 8.00
N SER A 67 -2.94 9.24 9.24
CA SER A 67 -3.67 9.76 10.41
C SER A 67 -3.09 11.07 10.97
N GLY A 68 -2.13 11.70 10.30
CA GLY A 68 -1.51 12.96 10.72
C GLY A 68 -0.53 12.85 11.89
N ILE A 69 -0.13 11.63 12.29
CA ILE A 69 0.77 11.41 13.43
C ILE A 69 2.21 11.78 13.03
N SER A 70 2.86 12.63 13.82
CA SER A 70 4.22 13.10 13.56
C SER A 70 5.28 12.05 13.90
N ILE A 71 6.47 12.14 13.29
CA ILE A 71 7.60 11.23 13.56
C ILE A 71 7.92 11.15 15.06
N GLN A 72 7.91 12.30 15.76
CA GLN A 72 8.17 12.34 17.21
C GLN A 72 7.10 11.58 18.00
N GLN A 73 5.84 11.72 17.63
CA GLN A 73 4.75 10.96 18.26
C GLN A 73 4.91 9.45 17.97
N ILE A 74 5.31 9.07 16.76
CA ILE A 74 5.53 7.65 16.41
C ILE A 74 6.67 7.04 17.24
N VAL A 75 7.79 7.75 17.40
CA VAL A 75 8.90 7.32 18.28
C VAL A 75 8.39 6.99 19.68
N ASN A 76 7.54 7.87 20.24
CA ASN A 76 6.99 7.69 21.58
C ASN A 76 5.96 6.55 21.66
N ILE A 77 5.06 6.45 20.68
CA ILE A 77 4.00 5.43 20.64
C ILE A 77 4.58 4.02 20.45
N ASP A 78 5.57 3.88 19.58
CA ASP A 78 6.17 2.58 19.26
C ASP A 78 7.35 2.21 20.14
N ASN A 79 7.88 3.16 20.90
CA ASN A 79 9.17 3.03 21.58
C ASN A 79 10.28 2.57 20.61
N ILE A 80 10.33 3.19 19.42
CA ILE A 80 11.32 2.88 18.37
C ILE A 80 12.34 4.02 18.27
N ASP A 81 13.61 3.66 18.19
CA ASP A 81 14.70 4.60 17.93
C ASP A 81 14.45 5.43 16.64
N ILE A 82 14.72 6.73 16.74
CA ILE A 82 14.43 7.68 15.65
C ILE A 82 15.19 7.33 14.36
N LYS A 83 16.43 6.83 14.44
CA LYS A 83 17.19 6.44 13.24
C LYS A 83 16.57 5.21 12.58
N LYS A 84 16.14 4.22 13.37
CA LYS A 84 15.41 3.06 12.86
C LYS A 84 14.10 3.47 12.18
N LEU A 85 13.36 4.41 12.78
CA LEU A 85 12.13 4.94 12.18
C LEU A 85 12.38 5.58 10.81
N TYR A 86 13.45 6.37 10.66
CA TYR A 86 13.83 6.93 9.36
C TYR A 86 14.21 5.87 8.32
N VAL A 87 14.88 4.79 8.73
CA VAL A 87 15.16 3.65 7.82
C VAL A 87 13.88 2.98 7.36
N HIS A 88 12.91 2.77 8.26
CA HIS A 88 11.61 2.21 7.89
C HIS A 88 10.81 3.15 6.97
N LYS A 89 10.84 4.46 7.25
CA LYS A 89 10.23 5.48 6.40
C LYS A 89 10.84 5.45 4.99
N LEU A 90 12.16 5.42 4.87
CA LEU A 90 12.84 5.35 3.58
C LEU A 90 12.46 4.11 2.78
N ARG A 91 12.41 2.94 3.44
CA ARG A 91 11.98 1.68 2.80
C ARG A 91 10.54 1.75 2.32
N LEU A 92 9.66 2.35 3.12
CA LEU A 92 8.26 2.58 2.76
C LEU A 92 8.16 3.49 1.52
N GLU A 93 8.81 4.66 1.54
CA GLU A 93 8.81 5.61 0.41
C GLU A 93 9.40 4.98 -0.86
N ASN A 94 10.46 4.18 -0.72
CA ASN A 94 11.04 3.43 -1.84
C ASN A 94 10.08 2.39 -2.44
N LYS A 95 9.16 1.84 -1.64
CA LYS A 95 8.12 0.93 -2.18
C LYS A 95 7.01 1.70 -2.87
N LEU A 96 6.60 2.83 -2.32
CA LEU A 96 5.52 3.65 -2.85
C LEU A 96 5.96 4.53 -4.04
N GLY A 97 7.27 4.69 -4.24
CA GLY A 97 7.85 5.48 -5.34
C GLY A 97 7.80 7.00 -5.11
N HIS A 98 7.26 7.46 -3.98
CA HIS A 98 7.11 8.87 -3.64
C HIS A 98 7.35 9.08 -2.15
N SER A 99 7.63 10.34 -1.78
CA SER A 99 7.67 10.73 -0.37
C SER A 99 6.27 10.60 0.25
N ILE A 100 6.23 10.30 1.55
CA ILE A 100 4.97 10.23 2.30
C ILE A 100 4.19 11.53 2.20
N HIS A 101 4.89 12.67 2.24
CA HIS A 101 4.27 13.97 2.10
C HIS A 101 3.52 14.11 0.76
N LYS A 102 4.15 13.72 -0.35
CA LYS A 102 3.52 13.77 -1.68
C LYS A 102 2.33 12.82 -1.79
N ILE A 103 2.40 11.67 -1.14
CA ILE A 103 1.29 10.70 -1.13
C ILE A 103 0.09 11.30 -0.38
N ILE A 104 0.34 11.89 0.79
CA ILE A 104 -0.72 12.51 1.60
C ILE A 104 -1.33 13.73 0.87
N SER A 105 -0.50 14.59 0.27
CA SER A 105 -0.98 15.77 -0.47
C SER A 105 -1.80 15.45 -1.72
N ASN A 106 -1.69 14.21 -2.24
CA ASN A 106 -2.46 13.76 -3.39
C ASN A 106 -3.76 13.05 -2.98
N ILE A 107 -3.93 12.73 -1.70
CA ILE A 107 -5.11 12.05 -1.15
C ILE A 107 -6.05 13.04 -0.46
N LEU A 108 -5.49 14.07 0.20
CA LEU A 108 -6.20 15.16 0.88
C LEU A 108 -6.28 16.40 -0.01
#